data_AF-A0AAX0XKQ1-F1
#
_entry.id   AF-A0AAX0XKQ1-F1
#
_cell.length_a   1.000
_cell.length_b   1.000
_cell.length_c   1.000
_cell.angle_alpha   90.00
_cell.angle_beta   90.00
_cell.angle_gamma   90.00
#
_symmetry.space_group_name_H-M   'P 1'
#
loop_
_entity.id
_entity.type
_entity.pdbx_description
1 polymer ?
#
loop_
_entity_poly.entity_id
_entity_poly.type
_entity_poly.pdbx_seq_one_letter_code
_entity_poly.pdbx_strand_id
1 'polypeptide(L)'
;MQDNQPQQLRHRIIEVADQTLVYRPVTMNDSTPTGAQIAAAAGFKPDQLPVVLQSISNGSLEDIRPDEVVNLGDEICRFIVVESDRTYRFTVDGARLEWPCRHITGYVVRELGGIGEDKTLLLEREDEADLEIQNDEFINLDETGIEHFISRKTTWKLNVQGKVYNFDTPTIVIRDAVIRAGLNPDQAWYIFFKVAGKPKVEKGIDDVIDLRTPGIEKLRLTPRDVNNGEVSPVLRREFNLLPSDELYLNNMDYRWETCVSESSNWLVIHDYDLPAGYNHQKVKLALLITSGYPMSMLDMFYVYPLLLLANGTEIPATQIRGVVDGVTFQGWSRHRPWNPATDTIVSQLAMADGCLLKEVGQ
;
A
#
# COMPACT_ATOMS: atom_id res chain seq x y z
N MET A 1 32.12 60.47 26.50
CA MET A 1 32.61 59.08 26.38
C MET A 1 31.54 58.32 25.65
N GLN A 2 31.74 58.06 24.35
CA GLN A 2 30.84 57.23 23.56
C GLN A 2 31.14 55.77 23.91
N ASP A 3 30.11 55.06 24.36
CA ASP A 3 30.12 53.61 24.58
C ASP A 3 30.44 52.91 23.26
N ASN A 4 31.63 52.31 23.21
CA ASN A 4 32.03 51.42 22.14
C ASN A 4 31.76 50.00 22.65
N GLN A 5 30.51 49.53 22.52
CA GLN A 5 30.21 48.11 22.71
C GLN A 5 30.79 47.35 21.50
N PRO A 6 31.64 46.32 21.71
CA PRO A 6 32.17 45.53 20.61
C PRO A 6 31.01 44.79 19.92
N GLN A 7 30.86 45.01 18.60
CA GLN A 7 30.03 44.17 17.76
C GLN A 7 30.47 42.72 17.97
N GLN A 8 29.62 41.93 18.62
CA GLN A 8 29.79 40.50 18.72
C GLN A 8 29.88 39.94 17.30
N LEU A 9 31.08 39.47 16.92
CA LEU A 9 31.29 38.70 15.69
C LEU A 9 30.34 37.50 15.73
N ARG A 10 29.20 37.62 15.06
CA ARG A 10 28.26 36.51 14.88
C ARG A 10 28.90 35.59 13.87
N HIS A 11 29.53 34.54 14.36
CA HIS A 11 30.00 33.43 13.55
C HIS A 11 28.80 32.87 12.80
N ARG A 12 28.82 32.97 11.48
CA ARG A 12 27.84 32.34 10.58
C ARG A 12 28.33 30.94 10.25
N ILE A 13 27.40 30.02 10.08
CA ILE A 13 27.69 28.66 9.62
C ILE A 13 27.14 28.55 8.20
N ILE A 14 28.01 28.25 7.26
CA ILE A 14 27.63 27.84 5.90
C ILE A 14 27.86 26.33 5.76
N GLU A 15 27.21 25.71 4.79
CA GLU A 15 27.47 24.33 4.42
C GLU A 15 28.25 24.30 3.11
N VAL A 16 29.38 23.59 3.09
CA VAL A 16 30.22 23.45 1.91
C VAL A 16 30.34 21.98 1.54
N ALA A 17 30.17 21.65 0.26
CA ALA A 17 30.44 20.34 -0.31
C ALA A 17 31.46 20.44 -1.45
N ASP A 18 32.04 19.30 -1.80
CA ASP A 18 32.83 19.09 -3.03
C ASP A 18 31.97 18.37 -4.09
N GLN A 19 32.59 17.72 -5.07
CA GLN A 19 31.90 16.96 -6.11
C GLN A 19 31.08 15.75 -5.61
N THR A 20 31.15 15.40 -4.33
CA THR A 20 30.36 14.31 -3.74
C THR A 20 29.01 14.77 -3.19
N LEU A 21 28.75 16.09 -3.13
CA LEU A 21 27.62 16.70 -2.43
C LEU A 21 27.52 16.37 -0.93
N VAL A 22 28.60 15.87 -0.31
CA VAL A 22 28.64 15.68 1.15
C VAL A 22 28.95 17.02 1.82
N TYR A 23 27.90 17.66 2.35
CA TYR A 23 28.01 18.95 3.03
C TYR A 23 28.68 18.83 4.39
N ARG A 24 29.59 19.77 4.66
CA ARG A 24 30.19 19.98 5.98
C ARG A 24 30.00 21.43 6.43
N PRO A 25 29.79 21.68 7.73
CA PRO A 25 29.70 23.03 8.24
C PRO A 25 31.06 23.73 8.18
N VAL A 26 31.05 25.00 7.76
CA VAL A 26 32.21 25.90 7.77
C VAL A 26 31.80 27.19 8.45
N THR A 27 32.61 27.62 9.43
CA THR A 27 32.37 28.85 10.16
C THR A 27 32.97 30.04 9.43
N MET A 28 32.19 31.10 9.29
CA MET A 28 32.62 32.37 8.72
C MET A 28 32.34 33.52 9.69
N ASN A 29 33.21 34.53 9.64
CA ASN A 29 33.10 35.73 10.47
C ASN A 29 32.43 36.90 9.73
N ASP A 30 32.17 36.71 8.44
CA ASP A 30 31.60 37.70 7.52
C ASP A 30 30.20 37.24 7.10
N SER A 31 29.20 38.12 7.19
CA SER A 31 27.83 37.86 6.73
C SER A 31 27.63 38.15 5.24
N THR A 32 28.61 38.80 4.62
CA THR A 32 28.61 39.19 3.21
C THR A 32 29.92 38.77 2.53
N PRO A 33 30.33 37.48 2.61
CA PRO A 33 31.58 37.05 2.04
C PRO A 33 31.56 37.13 0.50
N THR A 34 32.73 37.33 -0.09
CA THR A 34 32.92 37.14 -1.53
C THR A 34 33.05 35.66 -1.88
N GLY A 35 32.84 35.32 -3.16
CA GLY A 35 33.13 33.98 -3.67
C GLY A 35 34.55 33.50 -3.30
N ALA A 36 35.55 34.37 -3.39
CA ALA A 36 36.93 34.05 -2.98
C ALA A 36 37.07 33.74 -1.48
N GLN A 37 36.32 34.44 -0.62
CA GLN A 37 36.32 34.16 0.83
C GLN A 37 35.63 32.83 1.14
N ILE A 38 34.56 32.48 0.42
CA ILE A 38 33.89 31.18 0.53
C ILE A 38 34.85 30.05 0.09
N ALA A 39 35.53 30.22 -1.05
CA ALA A 39 36.51 29.25 -1.53
C ALA A 39 37.69 29.07 -0.55
N ALA A 40 38.21 30.17 0.01
CA ALA A 40 39.26 30.12 1.02
C ALA A 40 38.80 29.41 2.30
N ALA A 41 37.57 29.65 2.76
CA ALA A 41 36.98 28.96 3.90
C ALA A 41 36.76 27.46 3.64
N ALA A 42 36.52 27.09 2.38
CA ALA A 42 36.48 25.71 1.92
C ALA A 42 37.88 25.05 1.87
N GLY A 43 38.97 25.83 1.95
CA GLY A 43 40.35 25.33 1.96
C GLY A 43 41.09 25.46 0.63
N PHE A 44 40.50 26.14 -0.36
CA PHE A 44 41.11 26.36 -1.67
C PHE A 44 42.01 27.59 -1.70
N LYS A 45 43.05 27.53 -2.52
CA LYS A 45 43.91 28.68 -2.84
C LYS A 45 43.47 29.32 -4.16
N PRO A 46 43.74 30.63 -4.38
CA PRO A 46 43.34 31.32 -5.60
C PRO A 46 43.93 30.73 -6.89
N ASP A 47 45.11 30.12 -6.84
CA ASP A 47 45.79 29.50 -7.99
C ASP A 47 45.19 28.15 -8.40
N GLN A 48 44.30 27.57 -7.58
CA GLN A 48 43.55 26.36 -7.89
C GLN A 48 42.26 26.62 -8.69
N LEU A 49 42.00 27.88 -9.09
CA LEU A 49 40.81 28.27 -9.86
C LEU A 49 39.51 27.61 -9.36
N PRO A 50 39.15 27.77 -8.07
CA PRO A 50 37.95 27.14 -7.54
C PRO A 50 36.69 27.77 -8.15
N VAL A 51 35.82 26.92 -8.67
CA VAL A 51 34.42 27.26 -9.00
C VAL A 51 33.62 27.21 -7.71
N VAL A 52 32.82 28.25 -7.46
CA VAL A 52 31.93 28.36 -6.30
C VAL A 52 30.50 28.40 -6.80
N LEU A 53 29.73 27.35 -6.52
CA LEU A 53 28.31 27.31 -6.86
C LEU A 53 27.47 27.42 -5.59
N GLN A 54 26.50 28.31 -5.56
CA GLN A 54 25.48 28.37 -4.52
C GLN A 54 24.30 27.45 -4.87
N SER A 55 23.90 26.59 -3.94
CA SER A 55 22.65 25.84 -4.06
C SER A 55 21.50 26.70 -3.58
N ILE A 56 20.56 27.00 -4.48
CA ILE A 56 19.37 27.78 -4.20
C ILE A 56 18.16 26.87 -3.92
N SER A 57 17.13 27.40 -3.25
CA SER A 57 16.01 26.63 -2.69
C SER A 57 15.16 25.85 -3.71
N ASN A 58 15.28 26.18 -5.00
CA ASN A 58 14.63 25.45 -6.10
C ASN A 58 15.48 24.30 -6.68
N GLY A 59 16.63 23.98 -6.06
CA GLY A 59 17.55 22.91 -6.48
C GLY A 59 18.55 23.32 -7.57
N SER A 60 18.43 24.53 -8.13
CA SER A 60 19.40 25.03 -9.12
C SER A 60 20.72 25.44 -8.46
N LEU A 61 21.78 25.47 -9.27
CA LEU A 61 23.10 25.95 -8.88
C LEU A 61 23.38 27.29 -9.57
N GLU A 62 23.87 28.26 -8.79
CA GLU A 62 24.25 29.58 -9.27
C GLU A 62 25.76 29.79 -9.12
N ASP A 63 26.44 30.17 -10.20
CA ASP A 63 27.88 30.48 -10.17
C ASP A 63 28.14 31.81 -9.47
N ILE A 64 29.01 31.78 -8.47
CA ILE A 64 29.42 32.94 -7.67
C ILE A 64 30.84 33.32 -8.06
N ARG A 65 31.01 34.52 -8.60
CA ARG A 65 32.34 34.99 -9.03
C ARG A 65 33.24 35.24 -7.81
N PRO A 66 34.59 35.17 -7.98
CA PRO A 66 35.51 35.41 -6.88
C PRO A 66 35.32 36.76 -6.15
N ASP A 67 34.93 37.80 -6.88
CA ASP A 67 34.69 39.16 -6.40
C ASP A 67 33.22 39.47 -6.08
N GLU A 68 32.32 38.53 -6.36
CA GLU A 68 30.89 38.69 -6.09
C GLU A 68 30.59 38.50 -4.60
N VAL A 69 29.81 39.43 -4.05
CA VAL A 69 29.43 39.46 -2.64
C VAL A 69 28.11 38.70 -2.44
N VAL A 70 28.13 37.68 -1.59
CA VAL A 70 26.95 36.86 -1.27
C VAL A 70 26.40 37.26 0.08
N ASN A 71 25.09 37.47 0.20
CA ASN A 71 24.44 37.70 1.49
C ASN A 71 24.03 36.37 2.12
N LEU A 72 24.66 35.99 3.24
CA LEU A 72 24.37 34.74 3.93
C LEU A 72 23.02 34.73 4.68
N GLY A 73 22.35 35.87 4.80
CA GLY A 73 21.04 35.97 5.45
C GLY A 73 21.00 35.37 6.86
N ASP A 74 19.83 34.84 7.24
CA ASP A 74 19.64 34.10 8.49
C ASP A 74 19.46 32.58 8.30
N GLU A 75 19.30 32.13 7.05
CA GLU A 75 19.24 30.72 6.69
C GLU A 75 20.63 30.15 6.43
N ILE A 76 20.76 28.83 6.49
CA ILE A 76 22.03 28.16 6.18
C ILE A 76 22.19 28.12 4.66
N CYS A 77 23.13 28.89 4.13
CA CYS A 77 23.50 28.82 2.72
C CYS A 77 24.39 27.60 2.44
N ARG A 78 24.14 26.94 1.30
CA ARG A 78 24.87 25.79 0.81
C ARG A 78 25.70 26.16 -0.40
N PHE A 79 26.96 25.75 -0.41
CA PHE A 79 27.90 25.99 -1.49
C PHE A 79 28.59 24.70 -1.92
N ILE A 80 28.91 24.60 -3.20
CA ILE A 80 29.75 23.57 -3.79
C ILE A 80 31.01 24.27 -4.25
N VAL A 81 32.17 23.83 -3.76
CA VAL A 81 33.46 24.43 -4.10
C VAL A 81 34.38 23.35 -4.65
N VAL A 82 34.76 23.49 -5.92
CA VAL A 82 35.58 22.50 -6.63
C VAL A 82 36.60 23.19 -7.52
N GLU A 83 37.82 22.66 -7.59
CA GLU A 83 38.82 23.07 -8.57
C GLU A 83 38.39 22.60 -9.97
N SER A 84 38.08 23.55 -10.86
CA SER A 84 37.63 23.26 -12.22
C SER A 84 37.84 24.45 -13.16
N ASP A 85 38.01 24.19 -14.45
CA ASP A 85 38.17 25.22 -15.48
C ASP A 85 36.86 25.54 -16.22
N ARG A 86 35.80 24.76 -16.02
CA ARG A 86 34.51 24.90 -16.72
C ARG A 86 33.35 24.24 -16.00
N THR A 87 32.13 24.55 -16.44
CA THR A 87 30.91 23.83 -16.06
C THR A 87 30.34 23.06 -17.26
N TYR A 88 29.68 21.95 -16.96
CA TYR A 88 29.03 21.06 -17.90
C TYR A 88 27.52 21.18 -17.76
N ARG A 89 26.79 21.19 -18.88
CA ARG A 89 25.33 21.29 -18.90
C ARG A 89 24.73 19.93 -19.11
N PHE A 90 23.67 19.65 -18.38
CA PHE A 90 22.84 18.46 -18.54
C PHE A 90 21.39 18.83 -18.27
N THR A 91 20.46 17.93 -18.57
CA THR A 91 19.05 18.13 -18.21
C THR A 91 18.53 16.99 -17.35
N VAL A 92 17.65 17.30 -16.41
CA VAL A 92 16.88 16.31 -15.65
C VAL A 92 15.39 16.62 -15.82
N ASP A 93 14.62 15.67 -16.35
CA ASP A 93 13.18 15.85 -16.63
C ASP A 93 12.89 17.13 -17.47
N GLY A 94 13.81 17.46 -18.38
CA GLY A 94 13.76 18.67 -19.22
C GLY A 94 14.21 19.96 -18.55
N ALA A 95 14.46 19.97 -17.24
CA ALA A 95 15.06 21.10 -16.54
C ALA A 95 16.57 21.14 -16.77
N ARG A 96 17.11 22.30 -17.17
CA ARG A 96 18.55 22.47 -17.40
C ARG A 96 19.28 22.71 -16.08
N LEU A 97 20.38 21.99 -15.88
CA LEU A 97 21.29 22.10 -14.74
C LEU A 97 22.74 22.24 -15.20
N GLU A 98 23.61 22.64 -14.29
CA GLU A 98 25.05 22.79 -14.52
C GLU A 98 25.85 22.07 -13.42
N TRP A 99 26.99 21.49 -13.78
CA TRP A 99 27.88 20.77 -12.86
C TRP A 99 29.35 21.14 -13.11
N PRO A 100 30.18 21.38 -12.08
CA PRO A 100 31.55 21.85 -12.27
C PRO A 100 32.55 20.73 -12.56
N CYS A 101 32.12 19.48 -12.72
CA CYS A 101 33.01 18.35 -13.00
C CYS A 101 32.61 17.60 -14.26
N ARG A 102 33.61 17.12 -15.01
CA ARG A 102 33.39 16.27 -16.19
C ARG A 102 32.58 15.02 -15.87
N HIS A 103 32.82 14.42 -14.71
CA HIS A 103 32.10 13.23 -14.26
C HIS A 103 31.12 13.60 -13.16
N ILE A 104 29.91 13.07 -13.27
CA ILE A 104 28.83 13.20 -12.29
C ILE A 104 28.38 11.81 -11.87
N THR A 105 27.97 11.63 -10.62
CA THR A 105 27.39 10.36 -10.18
C THR A 105 25.87 10.39 -10.32
N GLY A 106 25.24 9.22 -10.48
CA GLY A 106 23.78 9.13 -10.45
C GLY A 106 23.15 9.71 -9.17
N TYR A 107 23.84 9.59 -8.03
CA TYR A 107 23.44 10.24 -6.78
C TYR A 107 23.36 11.76 -6.92
N VAL A 108 24.40 12.40 -7.46
CA VAL A 108 24.43 13.86 -7.64
C VAL A 108 23.35 14.32 -8.61
N VAL A 109 23.12 13.58 -9.71
CA VAL A 109 22.03 13.88 -10.66
C VAL A 109 20.67 13.86 -9.96
N ARG A 110 20.43 12.89 -9.07
CA ARG A 110 19.18 12.79 -8.31
C ARG A 110 18.99 13.97 -7.36
N GLU A 111 20.02 14.31 -6.59
CA GLU A 111 19.95 15.41 -5.63
C GLU A 111 19.68 16.74 -6.32
N LEU A 112 20.41 17.04 -7.40
CA LEU A 112 20.22 18.29 -8.16
C LEU A 112 18.88 18.34 -8.92
N GLY A 113 18.42 17.18 -9.40
CA GLY A 113 17.13 17.05 -10.09
C GLY A 113 15.91 16.91 -9.19
N GLY A 114 16.09 16.83 -7.86
CA GLY A 114 14.99 16.58 -6.91
C GLY A 114 14.29 15.23 -7.14
N ILE A 115 15.02 14.20 -7.59
CA ILE A 115 14.47 12.89 -7.91
C ILE A 115 14.40 12.03 -6.64
N GLY A 116 13.18 11.68 -6.22
CA GLY A 116 12.93 10.76 -5.12
C GLY A 116 13.44 9.33 -5.37
N GLU A 117 13.67 8.58 -4.28
CA GLU A 117 14.13 7.19 -4.34
C GLU A 117 13.12 6.22 -4.97
N ASP A 118 11.85 6.62 -5.09
CA ASP A 118 10.77 5.87 -5.73
C ASP A 118 10.79 5.95 -7.27
N LYS A 119 11.76 6.67 -7.83
CA LYS A 119 11.95 6.82 -9.27
C LYS A 119 13.26 6.20 -9.74
N THR A 120 13.23 5.65 -10.94
CA THR A 120 14.42 5.21 -11.68
C THR A 120 14.99 6.39 -12.44
N LEU A 121 16.30 6.59 -12.33
CA LEU A 121 17.05 7.55 -13.13
C LEU A 121 17.51 6.86 -14.42
N LEU A 122 17.20 7.45 -15.57
CA LEU A 122 17.60 6.94 -16.87
C LEU A 122 18.35 8.04 -17.64
N LEU A 123 19.36 7.65 -18.41
CA LEU A 123 20.01 8.48 -19.41
C LEU A 123 19.42 8.14 -20.78
N GLU A 124 18.81 9.13 -21.43
CA GLU A 124 18.18 8.99 -22.74
C GLU A 124 19.23 8.78 -23.84
N ARG A 125 18.96 7.86 -24.77
CA ARG A 125 19.83 7.55 -25.91
C ARG A 125 19.01 7.53 -27.19
N GLU A 126 19.48 8.16 -28.25
CA GLU A 126 18.71 8.29 -29.49
C GLU A 126 18.57 6.96 -30.27
N ASP A 127 19.66 6.19 -30.35
CA ASP A 127 19.74 4.97 -31.17
C ASP A 127 19.70 3.66 -30.35
N GLU A 128 19.56 3.76 -29.03
CA GLU A 128 19.57 2.63 -28.10
C GLU A 128 18.48 2.78 -27.05
N ALA A 129 18.23 1.72 -26.28
CA ALA A 129 17.36 1.84 -25.12
C ALA A 129 17.99 2.77 -24.07
N ASP A 130 17.15 3.56 -23.38
CA ASP A 130 17.57 4.38 -22.25
C ASP A 130 18.41 3.57 -21.25
N LEU A 131 19.54 4.13 -20.84
CA LEU A 131 20.42 3.48 -19.87
C LEU A 131 19.94 3.79 -18.45
N GLU A 132 19.63 2.77 -17.66
CA GLU A 132 19.38 2.97 -16.23
C GLU A 132 20.67 3.27 -15.48
N ILE A 133 20.63 4.33 -14.66
CA ILE A 133 21.78 4.86 -13.94
C ILE A 133 21.65 4.59 -12.44
N GLN A 134 22.65 3.90 -11.87
CA GLN A 134 22.73 3.67 -10.42
C GLN A 134 23.37 4.86 -9.68
N ASN A 135 23.17 4.95 -8.36
CA ASN A 135 23.65 6.08 -7.56
C ASN A 135 25.18 6.25 -7.57
N ASP A 136 25.91 5.14 -7.60
CA ASP A 136 27.37 5.06 -7.61
C ASP A 136 27.98 5.05 -9.03
N GLU A 137 27.14 5.05 -10.06
CA GLU A 137 27.56 5.06 -11.44
C GLU A 137 28.04 6.46 -11.85
N PHE A 138 29.20 6.52 -12.51
CA PHE A 138 29.78 7.75 -13.03
C PHE A 138 29.42 7.94 -14.49
N ILE A 139 28.94 9.13 -14.83
CA ILE A 139 28.55 9.55 -16.18
C ILE A 139 29.49 10.67 -16.63
N ASN A 140 29.99 10.55 -17.85
CA ASN A 140 30.82 11.57 -18.49
C ASN A 140 29.91 12.62 -19.16
N LEU A 141 30.00 13.87 -18.73
CA LEU A 141 29.25 15.03 -19.27
C LEU A 141 29.99 15.77 -20.40
N ASP A 142 31.15 15.27 -20.82
CA ASP A 142 31.99 15.84 -21.89
C ASP A 142 31.86 15.04 -23.19
N GLU A 143 30.79 14.26 -23.34
CA GLU A 143 30.48 13.59 -24.60
C GLU A 143 29.84 14.57 -25.60
N THR A 144 29.62 14.10 -26.83
CA THR A 144 29.01 14.97 -27.86
C THR A 144 27.54 15.16 -27.54
N GLY A 145 27.14 16.39 -27.25
CA GLY A 145 25.74 16.75 -27.02
C GLY A 145 25.50 17.27 -25.61
N ILE A 146 24.30 17.06 -25.10
CA ILE A 146 23.91 17.34 -23.73
C ILE A 146 23.31 16.05 -23.18
N GLU A 147 23.76 15.60 -22.02
CA GLU A 147 23.18 14.42 -21.39
C GLU A 147 21.76 14.72 -20.90
N HIS A 148 20.81 13.93 -21.37
CA HIS A 148 19.40 14.03 -21.04
C HIS A 148 19.02 12.94 -20.04
N PHE A 149 18.85 13.31 -18.78
CA PHE A 149 18.36 12.42 -17.74
C PHE A 149 16.86 12.55 -17.57
N ILE A 150 16.18 11.41 -17.41
CA ILE A 150 14.75 11.35 -17.15
C ILE A 150 14.47 10.50 -15.91
N SER A 151 13.48 10.89 -15.13
CA SER A 151 12.97 10.13 -14.00
C SER A 151 11.69 9.41 -14.38
N ARG A 152 11.65 8.10 -14.16
CA ARG A 152 10.43 7.29 -14.34
C ARG A 152 10.01 6.73 -12.99
N LYS A 153 8.72 6.82 -12.66
CA LYS A 153 8.17 6.18 -11.46
C LYS A 153 8.47 4.68 -11.53
N THR A 154 9.23 4.17 -10.57
CA THR A 154 9.59 2.76 -10.54
C THR A 154 8.36 1.96 -10.16
N THR A 155 8.00 0.98 -10.98
CA THR A 155 6.93 0.03 -10.64
C THR A 155 7.52 -1.36 -10.48
N TRP A 156 7.42 -1.88 -9.27
CA TRP A 156 7.91 -3.20 -8.90
C TRP A 156 6.82 -4.23 -9.10
N LYS A 157 7.16 -5.34 -9.76
CA LYS A 157 6.20 -6.39 -10.10
C LYS A 157 6.36 -7.57 -9.15
N LEU A 158 5.29 -7.91 -8.45
CA LEU A 158 5.21 -9.13 -7.64
C LEU A 158 4.13 -10.05 -8.19
N ASN A 159 4.48 -11.31 -8.43
CA ASN A 159 3.49 -12.33 -8.73
C ASN A 159 2.98 -12.97 -7.43
N VAL A 160 1.71 -12.74 -7.10
CA VAL A 160 1.03 -13.37 -5.97
C VAL A 160 0.09 -14.43 -6.52
N GLN A 161 0.34 -15.69 -6.20
CA GLN A 161 -0.51 -16.83 -6.60
C GLN A 161 -0.81 -16.92 -8.10
N GLY A 162 0.12 -16.49 -8.96
CA GLY A 162 -0.03 -16.54 -10.42
C GLY A 162 -0.44 -15.22 -11.07
N LYS A 163 -0.94 -14.23 -10.31
CA LYS A 163 -1.31 -12.90 -10.81
C LYS A 163 -0.24 -11.86 -10.46
N VAL A 164 0.09 -10.98 -11.41
CA VAL A 164 1.09 -9.92 -11.22
C VAL A 164 0.45 -8.64 -10.70
N TYR A 165 1.06 -8.05 -9.70
CA TYR A 165 0.66 -6.79 -9.08
C TYR A 165 1.84 -5.81 -9.12
N ASN A 166 1.52 -4.53 -9.32
CA ASN A 166 2.51 -3.44 -9.33
C ASN A 166 2.54 -2.76 -7.96
N PHE A 167 3.73 -2.36 -7.55
CA PHE A 167 4.01 -1.65 -6.31
C PHE A 167 4.95 -0.49 -6.56
N ASP A 168 4.77 0.58 -5.80
CA ASP A 168 5.54 1.83 -5.96
C ASP A 168 6.79 1.85 -5.08
N THR A 169 6.97 0.85 -4.20
CA THR A 169 8.14 0.72 -3.33
C THR A 169 8.88 -0.60 -3.61
N PRO A 170 10.23 -0.59 -3.56
CA PRO A 170 11.04 -1.79 -3.77
C PRO A 170 10.91 -2.80 -2.65
N THR A 171 10.61 -2.33 -1.43
CA THR A 171 10.40 -3.15 -0.25
C THR A 171 8.92 -3.15 0.11
N ILE A 172 8.36 -4.33 0.34
CA ILE A 172 6.92 -4.51 0.56
C ILE A 172 6.71 -5.42 1.77
N VAL A 173 5.77 -5.06 2.64
CA VAL A 173 5.29 -5.95 3.70
C VAL A 173 4.39 -7.01 3.07
N ILE A 174 4.64 -8.29 3.34
CA ILE A 174 3.89 -9.39 2.74
C ILE A 174 2.37 -9.25 3.00
N ARG A 175 1.96 -8.80 4.19
CA ARG A 175 0.56 -8.47 4.53
C ARG A 175 -0.10 -7.57 3.50
N ASP A 176 0.57 -6.50 3.09
CA ASP A 176 0.02 -5.53 2.12
C ASP A 176 -0.14 -6.17 0.74
N ALA A 177 0.81 -7.02 0.34
CA ALA A 177 0.71 -7.77 -0.90
C ALA A 177 -0.46 -8.78 -0.89
N VAL A 178 -0.72 -9.40 0.26
CA VAL A 178 -1.84 -10.33 0.47
C VAL A 178 -3.18 -9.61 0.41
N ILE A 179 -3.32 -8.47 1.11
CA ILE A 179 -4.52 -7.61 1.05
C ILE A 179 -4.75 -7.13 -0.39
N ARG A 180 -3.71 -6.64 -1.06
CA ARG A 180 -3.81 -6.17 -2.45
C ARG A 180 -4.18 -7.28 -3.42
N ALA A 181 -3.82 -8.53 -3.11
CA ALA A 181 -4.22 -9.69 -3.87
C ALA A 181 -5.67 -10.15 -3.61
N GLY A 182 -6.37 -9.54 -2.65
CA GLY A 182 -7.72 -9.93 -2.24
C GLY A 182 -7.76 -11.19 -1.36
N LEU A 183 -6.64 -11.51 -0.69
CA LEU A 183 -6.51 -12.66 0.20
C LEU A 183 -6.63 -12.20 1.66
N ASN A 184 -7.13 -13.08 2.54
CA ASN A 184 -7.26 -12.79 3.97
C ASN A 184 -5.86 -12.79 4.65
N PRO A 185 -5.37 -11.65 5.18
CA PRO A 185 -4.08 -11.60 5.87
C PRO A 185 -4.06 -12.32 7.22
N ASP A 186 -5.22 -12.54 7.84
CA ASP A 186 -5.34 -13.17 9.15
C ASP A 186 -5.50 -14.70 9.07
N GLN A 187 -5.60 -15.24 7.85
CA GLN A 187 -5.54 -16.67 7.61
C GLN A 187 -4.10 -17.18 7.86
N ALA A 188 -3.98 -18.35 8.48
CA ALA A 188 -2.68 -18.98 8.69
C ALA A 188 -2.11 -19.48 7.36
N TRP A 189 -1.05 -18.82 6.83
CA TRP A 189 -0.39 -19.17 5.57
C TRP A 189 1.04 -19.67 5.77
N TYR A 190 1.41 -20.79 5.13
CA TYR A 190 2.78 -21.04 4.68
C TYR A 190 3.07 -20.10 3.52
N ILE A 191 4.01 -19.20 3.71
CA ILE A 191 4.36 -18.19 2.72
C ILE A 191 5.75 -18.49 2.22
N PHE A 192 5.88 -18.74 0.92
CA PHE A 192 7.15 -18.98 0.26
C PHE A 192 7.43 -17.86 -0.74
N PHE A 193 8.52 -17.13 -0.49
CA PHE A 193 9.05 -16.14 -1.41
C PHE A 193 10.09 -16.81 -2.32
N LYS A 194 9.89 -16.67 -3.63
CA LYS A 194 10.78 -17.24 -4.64
C LYS A 194 11.34 -16.12 -5.52
N VAL A 195 12.65 -15.97 -5.45
CA VAL A 195 13.45 -15.10 -6.32
C VAL A 195 14.04 -15.92 -7.46
N ALA A 196 14.15 -15.34 -8.66
CA ALA A 196 14.74 -16.04 -9.80
C ALA A 196 16.17 -16.50 -9.49
N GLY A 197 16.50 -17.75 -9.83
CA GLY A 197 17.83 -18.34 -9.56
C GLY A 197 18.15 -18.68 -8.10
N LYS A 198 17.29 -18.34 -7.13
CA LYS A 198 17.49 -18.64 -5.70
C LYS A 198 16.53 -19.73 -5.19
N PRO A 199 16.89 -20.48 -4.12
CA PRO A 199 15.95 -21.37 -3.47
C PRO A 199 14.76 -20.60 -2.88
N LYS A 200 13.61 -21.25 -2.77
CA LYS A 200 12.44 -20.67 -2.09
C LYS A 200 12.74 -20.49 -0.60
N VAL A 201 12.34 -19.35 -0.05
CA VAL A 201 12.53 -19.00 1.36
C VAL A 201 11.16 -18.89 2.02
N GLU A 202 10.98 -19.56 3.17
CA GLU A 202 9.76 -19.37 3.98
C GLU A 202 9.79 -18.00 4.67
N LYS A 203 8.64 -17.33 4.73
CA LYS A 203 8.47 -15.99 5.28
C LYS A 203 7.25 -15.92 6.21
N GLY A 204 7.26 -14.97 7.13
CA GLY A 204 6.11 -14.55 7.92
C GLY A 204 5.20 -13.58 7.16
N ILE A 205 3.96 -13.41 7.62
CA ILE A 205 3.00 -12.48 7.01
C ILE A 205 3.43 -11.00 7.17
N ASP A 206 4.14 -10.69 8.25
CA ASP A 206 4.63 -9.34 8.54
C ASP A 206 6.09 -9.12 8.09
N ASP A 207 6.70 -10.10 7.41
CA ASP A 207 8.04 -9.94 6.87
C ASP A 207 8.05 -8.95 5.71
N VAL A 208 9.16 -8.21 5.59
CA VAL A 208 9.45 -7.36 4.44
C VAL A 208 10.20 -8.15 3.39
N ILE A 209 9.76 -8.04 2.14
CA ILE A 209 10.44 -8.59 0.95
C ILE A 209 10.99 -7.46 0.08
N ASP A 210 12.16 -7.69 -0.51
CA ASP A 210 12.83 -6.77 -1.43
C ASP A 210 12.67 -7.29 -2.87
N LEU A 211 12.15 -6.44 -3.76
CA LEU A 211 11.90 -6.72 -5.17
C LEU A 211 13.00 -6.20 -6.11
N ARG A 212 14.12 -5.67 -5.59
CA ARG A 212 15.26 -5.19 -6.39
C ARG A 212 16.01 -6.29 -7.12
N THR A 213 15.75 -7.56 -6.83
CA THR A 213 16.43 -8.64 -7.55
C THR A 213 15.87 -8.74 -8.97
N PRO A 214 16.70 -8.90 -10.02
CA PRO A 214 16.20 -9.03 -11.38
C PRO A 214 15.30 -10.25 -11.57
N GLY A 215 14.05 -10.02 -11.98
CA GLY A 215 13.06 -11.07 -12.21
C GLY A 215 11.64 -10.60 -11.89
N ILE A 216 10.69 -11.52 -11.97
CA ILE A 216 9.38 -11.33 -11.31
C ILE A 216 9.36 -12.30 -10.14
N GLU A 217 9.53 -11.76 -8.95
CA GLU A 217 9.47 -12.51 -7.70
C GLU A 217 8.08 -13.11 -7.53
N LYS A 218 8.04 -14.30 -6.93
CA LYS A 218 6.80 -15.03 -6.72
C LYS A 218 6.56 -15.21 -5.23
N LEU A 219 5.42 -14.69 -4.77
CA LEU A 219 4.88 -14.97 -3.46
C LEU A 219 3.86 -16.10 -3.60
N ARG A 220 4.20 -17.28 -3.07
CA ARG A 220 3.27 -18.40 -2.96
C ARG A 220 2.74 -18.50 -1.55
N LEU A 221 1.43 -18.58 -1.44
CA LEU A 221 0.76 -18.80 -0.17
C LEU A 221 0.12 -20.20 -0.19
N THR A 222 0.20 -20.93 0.90
CA THR A 222 -0.47 -22.21 1.07
C THR A 222 -1.01 -22.24 2.49
N PRO A 223 -2.29 -22.51 2.76
CA PRO A 223 -2.81 -22.49 4.13
C PRO A 223 -2.00 -23.43 5.06
N ARG A 224 -1.62 -22.99 6.27
CA ARG A 224 -0.89 -23.80 7.26
C ARG A 224 -1.74 -24.93 7.80
N ASP A 225 -3.00 -24.61 8.05
CA ASP A 225 -4.03 -25.61 8.25
C ASP A 225 -4.51 -26.04 6.88
N VAL A 226 -3.93 -27.15 6.40
CA VAL A 226 -4.58 -27.98 5.40
C VAL A 226 -5.73 -28.70 6.13
N ASN A 227 -6.78 -27.94 6.47
CA ASN A 227 -8.08 -28.57 6.49
C ASN A 227 -8.37 -28.83 5.02
N ASN A 228 -8.27 -30.11 4.64
CA ASN A 228 -8.44 -30.60 3.29
C ASN A 228 -9.56 -29.80 2.63
N GLY A 229 -9.27 -29.16 1.50
CA GLY A 229 -10.27 -28.44 0.73
C GLY A 229 -11.44 -29.36 0.40
N GLU A 230 -12.45 -29.37 1.27
CA GLU A 230 -13.76 -29.02 0.79
C GLU A 230 -13.57 -27.65 0.17
N VAL A 231 -13.53 -27.62 -1.16
CA VAL A 231 -14.07 -26.53 -1.98
C VAL A 231 -14.97 -25.72 -1.06
N SER A 232 -14.74 -24.42 -0.80
CA SER A 232 -15.82 -23.58 -0.28
C SER A 232 -16.98 -23.91 -1.18
N PRO A 233 -17.96 -24.71 -0.73
CA PRO A 233 -18.73 -25.52 -1.68
C PRO A 233 -19.33 -24.51 -2.62
N VAL A 234 -19.20 -24.74 -3.92
CA VAL A 234 -19.91 -23.89 -4.90
C VAL A 234 -21.31 -23.81 -4.35
N LEU A 235 -21.70 -22.61 -3.90
CA LEU A 235 -22.92 -22.45 -3.13
C LEU A 235 -24.03 -23.03 -3.97
N ARG A 236 -24.67 -24.07 -3.46
CA ARG A 236 -25.57 -24.89 -4.27
C ARG A 236 -26.72 -24.04 -4.79
N ARG A 237 -27.18 -24.42 -5.97
CA ARG A 237 -28.37 -23.86 -6.64
C ARG A 237 -29.24 -25.03 -7.13
N GLU A 238 -29.57 -25.94 -6.22
CA GLU A 238 -30.29 -27.18 -6.56
C GLU A 238 -31.74 -26.90 -7.01
N PHE A 239 -32.29 -25.76 -6.59
CA PHE A 239 -33.55 -25.22 -7.09
C PHE A 239 -33.49 -23.70 -7.14
N ASN A 240 -34.33 -23.10 -7.98
CA ASN A 240 -34.40 -21.64 -8.13
C ASN A 240 -35.40 -21.04 -7.14
N LEU A 241 -35.11 -19.82 -6.67
CA LEU A 241 -36.09 -19.03 -5.92
C LEU A 241 -36.89 -18.14 -6.88
N LEU A 242 -37.81 -17.33 -6.36
CA LEU A 242 -38.43 -16.30 -7.17
C LEU A 242 -37.37 -15.27 -7.57
N PRO A 243 -37.42 -14.70 -8.80
CA PRO A 243 -36.44 -13.72 -9.25
C PRO A 243 -36.28 -12.52 -8.31
N SER A 244 -37.37 -12.09 -7.66
CA SER A 244 -37.35 -11.00 -6.68
C SER A 244 -36.57 -11.34 -5.41
N ASP A 245 -36.61 -12.61 -4.97
CA ASP A 245 -35.88 -13.07 -3.78
C ASP A 245 -34.40 -13.21 -4.07
N GLU A 246 -34.03 -13.79 -5.22
CA GLU A 246 -32.62 -13.87 -5.63
C GLU A 246 -32.01 -12.49 -5.79
N LEU A 247 -32.73 -11.55 -6.42
CA LEU A 247 -32.30 -10.16 -6.55
C LEU A 247 -32.05 -9.52 -5.19
N TYR A 248 -32.97 -9.70 -4.24
CA TYR A 248 -32.81 -9.17 -2.88
C TYR A 248 -31.61 -9.77 -2.17
N LEU A 249 -31.47 -11.09 -2.18
CA LEU A 249 -30.38 -11.79 -1.50
C LEU A 249 -29.01 -11.39 -2.06
N ASN A 250 -28.92 -11.22 -3.38
CA ASN A 250 -27.70 -10.76 -4.05
C ASN A 250 -27.41 -9.28 -3.75
N ASN A 251 -28.43 -8.41 -3.74
CA ASN A 251 -28.25 -6.98 -3.45
C ASN A 251 -27.83 -6.71 -1.99
N MET A 252 -28.18 -7.61 -1.07
CA MET A 252 -27.75 -7.55 0.34
C MET A 252 -26.40 -8.23 0.58
N ASP A 253 -25.70 -8.66 -0.49
CA ASP A 253 -24.42 -9.38 -0.43
C ASP A 253 -24.45 -10.63 0.46
N TYR A 254 -25.63 -11.26 0.61
CA TYR A 254 -25.73 -12.49 1.38
C TYR A 254 -24.97 -13.62 0.70
N ARG A 255 -24.24 -14.41 1.49
CA ARG A 255 -23.62 -15.64 1.03
C ARG A 255 -24.60 -16.80 1.16
N TRP A 256 -25.45 -17.03 0.16
CA TRP A 256 -26.56 -17.98 0.27
C TRP A 256 -26.49 -19.15 -0.72
N GLU A 257 -27.16 -20.26 -0.38
CA GLU A 257 -27.38 -21.43 -1.25
C GLU A 257 -28.78 -22.03 -1.13
N THR A 258 -29.21 -22.73 -2.19
CA THR A 258 -30.40 -23.57 -2.20
C THR A 258 -30.02 -25.03 -2.34
N CYS A 259 -30.50 -25.86 -1.42
CA CYS A 259 -30.17 -27.28 -1.33
C CYS A 259 -31.39 -28.14 -0.97
N VAL A 260 -31.41 -29.38 -1.43
CA VAL A 260 -32.45 -30.36 -1.11
C VAL A 260 -31.88 -31.33 -0.08
N SER A 261 -32.47 -31.34 1.12
CA SER A 261 -32.06 -32.24 2.21
C SER A 261 -33.27 -32.96 2.78
N GLU A 262 -33.17 -34.29 2.90
CA GLU A 262 -34.24 -35.15 3.40
C GLU A 262 -35.62 -34.85 2.77
N SER A 263 -35.66 -34.74 1.43
CA SER A 263 -36.84 -34.39 0.63
C SER A 263 -37.44 -32.98 0.85
N SER A 264 -36.73 -32.12 1.57
CA SER A 264 -37.10 -30.74 1.83
C SER A 264 -36.18 -29.77 1.11
N ASN A 265 -36.74 -28.68 0.56
CA ASN A 265 -35.98 -27.62 -0.06
C ASN A 265 -35.58 -26.58 0.99
N TRP A 266 -34.30 -26.24 1.07
CA TRP A 266 -33.76 -25.30 2.03
C TRP A 266 -33.04 -24.15 1.34
N LEU A 267 -33.30 -22.94 1.82
CA LEU A 267 -32.42 -21.79 1.61
C LEU A 267 -31.51 -21.70 2.83
N VAL A 268 -30.19 -21.66 2.63
CA VAL A 268 -29.20 -21.48 3.68
C VAL A 268 -28.40 -20.22 3.40
N ILE A 269 -28.41 -19.27 4.33
CA ILE A 269 -27.59 -18.07 4.33
C ILE A 269 -26.42 -18.31 5.28
N HIS A 270 -25.21 -18.26 4.76
CA HIS A 270 -23.97 -18.41 5.51
C HIS A 270 -23.54 -17.07 6.09
N ASP A 271 -22.83 -17.12 7.22
CA ASP A 271 -22.20 -15.95 7.84
C ASP A 271 -23.18 -14.82 8.20
N TYR A 272 -24.44 -15.16 8.54
CA TYR A 272 -25.51 -14.25 8.95
C TYR A 272 -25.16 -13.53 10.26
N ASP A 273 -25.10 -12.20 10.22
CA ASP A 273 -24.75 -11.37 11.36
C ASP A 273 -25.84 -11.35 12.43
N LEU A 274 -25.43 -11.46 13.69
CA LEU A 274 -26.32 -11.38 14.86
C LEU A 274 -26.08 -10.09 15.64
N PRO A 275 -27.12 -9.54 16.29
CA PRO A 275 -26.93 -8.42 17.20
C PRO A 275 -26.11 -8.87 18.42
N ALA A 276 -25.42 -7.91 19.05
CA ALA A 276 -24.67 -8.18 20.27
C ALA A 276 -25.61 -8.68 21.38
N GLY A 277 -25.21 -9.76 22.08
CA GLY A 277 -26.01 -10.36 23.15
C GLY A 277 -26.17 -11.88 23.03
N TYR A 278 -25.69 -12.49 21.95
CA TYR A 278 -25.63 -13.94 21.76
C TYR A 278 -24.23 -14.53 22.02
N ASN A 279 -24.18 -15.86 22.17
CA ASN A 279 -22.93 -16.63 22.26
C ASN A 279 -22.12 -16.70 20.94
N HIS A 280 -22.70 -16.26 19.82
CA HIS A 280 -22.07 -16.22 18.51
C HIS A 280 -22.34 -14.87 17.83
N GLN A 281 -21.36 -14.36 17.08
CA GLN A 281 -21.53 -13.14 16.26
C GLN A 281 -22.15 -13.45 14.90
N LYS A 282 -21.91 -14.66 14.37
CA LYS A 282 -22.38 -15.11 13.07
C LYS A 282 -22.93 -16.52 13.14
N VAL A 283 -23.97 -16.80 12.36
CA VAL A 283 -24.58 -18.12 12.22
C VAL A 283 -24.88 -18.44 10.76
N LYS A 284 -25.16 -19.71 10.47
CA LYS A 284 -25.97 -20.08 9.31
C LYS A 284 -27.42 -19.88 9.68
N LEU A 285 -28.17 -19.16 8.85
CA LEU A 285 -29.62 -19.05 8.93
C LEU A 285 -30.24 -19.87 7.79
N ALA A 286 -31.22 -20.72 8.11
CA ALA A 286 -31.90 -21.55 7.13
C ALA A 286 -33.41 -21.34 7.16
N LEU A 287 -34.01 -21.34 5.97
CA LEU A 287 -35.45 -21.29 5.75
C LEU A 287 -35.88 -22.55 4.99
N LEU A 288 -36.95 -23.18 5.45
CA LEU A 288 -37.60 -24.28 4.76
C LEU A 288 -38.48 -23.72 3.63
N ILE A 289 -38.10 -23.94 2.38
CA ILE A 289 -38.83 -23.48 1.20
C ILE A 289 -39.89 -24.53 0.85
N THR A 290 -41.17 -24.19 1.07
CA THR A 290 -42.28 -25.11 0.79
C THR A 290 -42.53 -25.24 -0.70
N SER A 291 -42.97 -26.42 -1.16
CA SER A 291 -43.18 -26.72 -2.60
C SER A 291 -44.23 -25.85 -3.29
N GLY A 292 -45.08 -25.15 -2.52
CA GLY A 292 -46.08 -24.23 -3.03
C GLY A 292 -45.73 -22.75 -2.85
N TYR A 293 -44.55 -22.41 -2.35
CA TYR A 293 -44.11 -21.02 -2.22
C TYR A 293 -44.19 -20.27 -3.57
N PRO A 294 -44.77 -19.04 -3.63
CA PRO A 294 -45.24 -18.21 -2.51
C PRO A 294 -46.70 -18.40 -2.09
N MET A 295 -47.47 -19.28 -2.75
CA MET A 295 -48.85 -19.60 -2.35
C MET A 295 -48.92 -20.33 -1.01
N SER A 296 -47.91 -21.15 -0.72
CA SER A 296 -47.69 -21.77 0.58
C SER A 296 -46.78 -20.89 1.44
N MET A 297 -47.12 -20.81 2.72
CA MET A 297 -46.39 -20.04 3.72
C MET A 297 -44.97 -20.58 3.92
N LEU A 298 -44.02 -19.65 4.12
CA LEU A 298 -42.76 -19.95 4.80
C LEU A 298 -42.99 -19.71 6.30
N ASP A 299 -42.61 -20.68 7.13
CA ASP A 299 -42.83 -20.63 8.56
C ASP A 299 -41.54 -20.95 9.30
N MET A 300 -41.38 -20.36 10.50
CA MET A 300 -40.19 -20.49 11.33
C MET A 300 -38.89 -20.04 10.63
N PHE A 301 -37.78 -20.11 11.37
CA PHE A 301 -36.43 -20.05 10.81
C PHE A 301 -35.51 -20.91 11.66
N TYR A 302 -34.36 -21.28 11.11
CA TYR A 302 -33.45 -22.25 11.73
C TYR A 302 -32.04 -21.68 11.78
N VAL A 303 -31.31 -21.92 12.85
CA VAL A 303 -29.95 -21.39 13.01
C VAL A 303 -28.95 -22.48 13.40
N TYR A 304 -27.71 -22.31 12.95
CA TYR A 304 -26.58 -23.13 13.35
C TYR A 304 -25.29 -22.28 13.44
N PRO A 305 -24.46 -22.40 14.50
CA PRO A 305 -24.63 -23.25 15.69
C PRO A 305 -25.81 -22.81 16.58
N LEU A 306 -26.09 -23.61 17.62
CA LEU A 306 -27.16 -23.33 18.58
C LEU A 306 -26.91 -22.01 19.31
N LEU A 307 -27.96 -21.18 19.37
CA LEU A 307 -27.93 -19.88 20.03
C LEU A 307 -28.38 -19.96 21.48
N LEU A 308 -27.58 -19.31 22.32
CA LEU A 308 -27.86 -18.94 23.70
C LEU A 308 -27.63 -17.43 23.84
N LEU A 309 -28.29 -16.80 24.80
CA LEU A 309 -27.88 -15.45 25.20
C LEU A 309 -26.46 -15.49 25.78
N ALA A 310 -25.73 -14.38 25.73
CA ALA A 310 -24.34 -14.28 26.16
C ALA A 310 -24.14 -14.63 27.65
N ASN A 311 -25.20 -14.56 28.46
CA ASN A 311 -25.23 -15.00 29.85
C ASN A 311 -25.52 -16.51 30.03
N GLY A 312 -25.60 -17.28 28.94
CA GLY A 312 -25.90 -18.71 28.91
C GLY A 312 -27.38 -19.07 28.97
N THR A 313 -28.29 -18.09 28.97
CA THR A 313 -29.74 -18.35 29.03
C THR A 313 -30.24 -18.97 27.73
N GLU A 314 -31.05 -20.02 27.85
CA GLU A 314 -31.74 -20.63 26.72
C GLU A 314 -32.84 -19.72 26.17
N ILE A 315 -33.01 -19.76 24.85
CA ILE A 315 -34.01 -18.96 24.16
C ILE A 315 -35.31 -19.76 24.09
N PRO A 316 -36.47 -19.20 24.51
CA PRO A 316 -37.73 -19.92 24.54
C PRO A 316 -38.22 -20.29 23.13
N ALA A 317 -38.97 -21.39 23.04
CA ALA A 317 -39.55 -21.88 21.78
C ALA A 317 -38.52 -22.07 20.65
N THR A 318 -37.35 -22.64 20.99
CA THR A 318 -36.26 -23.01 20.06
C THR A 318 -35.93 -24.52 20.08
N GLN A 319 -36.87 -25.36 20.56
CA GLN A 319 -36.67 -26.80 20.73
C GLN A 319 -36.85 -27.59 19.43
N ILE A 320 -37.46 -27.00 18.41
CA ILE A 320 -37.63 -27.63 17.09
C ILE A 320 -36.25 -27.81 16.46
N ARG A 321 -36.13 -28.82 15.59
CA ARG A 321 -34.91 -29.15 14.87
C ARG A 321 -35.20 -29.24 13.38
N GLY A 322 -34.31 -28.69 12.56
CA GLY A 322 -34.26 -28.90 11.12
C GLY A 322 -32.94 -29.57 10.77
N VAL A 323 -32.93 -30.50 9.82
CA VAL A 323 -31.71 -31.19 9.39
C VAL A 323 -31.39 -30.74 7.97
N VAL A 324 -30.20 -30.18 7.78
CA VAL A 324 -29.67 -29.76 6.49
C VAL A 324 -28.29 -30.39 6.32
N ASP A 325 -28.17 -31.30 5.35
CA ASP A 325 -26.97 -32.09 5.06
C ASP A 325 -26.40 -32.82 6.27
N GLY A 326 -27.28 -33.41 7.07
CA GLY A 326 -26.92 -34.10 8.31
C GLY A 326 -26.52 -33.17 9.47
N VAL A 327 -26.50 -31.85 9.27
CA VAL A 327 -26.31 -30.86 10.34
C VAL A 327 -27.66 -30.50 10.95
N THR A 328 -27.75 -30.60 12.27
CA THR A 328 -28.96 -30.26 13.00
C THR A 328 -28.96 -28.76 13.37
N PHE A 329 -29.92 -28.02 12.82
CA PHE A 329 -30.17 -26.62 13.13
C PHE A 329 -31.17 -26.49 14.28
N GLN A 330 -31.00 -25.45 15.10
CA GLN A 330 -31.97 -25.04 16.12
C GLN A 330 -33.11 -24.27 15.44
N GLY A 331 -34.33 -24.80 15.48
CA GLY A 331 -35.51 -24.19 14.88
C GLY A 331 -36.23 -23.26 15.84
N TRP A 332 -36.52 -22.04 15.38
CA TRP A 332 -37.24 -21.01 16.12
C TRP A 332 -38.73 -21.04 15.73
N SER A 333 -39.55 -21.56 16.65
CA SER A 333 -41.00 -21.62 16.47
C SER A 333 -41.60 -20.23 16.68
N ARG A 334 -41.52 -19.41 15.65
CA ARG A 334 -42.11 -18.08 15.57
C ARG A 334 -43.03 -18.09 14.36
N HIS A 335 -44.22 -17.53 14.52
CA HIS A 335 -45.29 -17.62 13.53
C HIS A 335 -45.88 -16.24 13.26
N ARG A 336 -46.31 -16.02 12.02
CA ARG A 336 -47.10 -14.85 11.62
C ARG A 336 -48.08 -15.25 10.52
N PRO A 337 -49.17 -14.49 10.30
CA PRO A 337 -49.98 -14.65 9.11
C PRO A 337 -49.15 -14.48 7.83
N TRP A 338 -49.49 -15.25 6.79
CA TRP A 338 -48.87 -15.19 5.47
C TRP A 338 -49.88 -14.72 4.42
N ASN A 339 -49.50 -13.72 3.64
CA ASN A 339 -50.24 -13.24 2.49
C ASN A 339 -49.46 -13.56 1.20
N PRO A 340 -49.88 -14.58 0.43
CA PRO A 340 -49.23 -14.95 -0.83
C PRO A 340 -49.07 -13.85 -1.87
N ALA A 341 -49.87 -12.78 -1.78
CA ALA A 341 -49.80 -11.66 -2.72
C ALA A 341 -48.65 -10.68 -2.41
N THR A 342 -48.12 -10.68 -1.19
CA THR A 342 -47.14 -9.67 -0.73
C THR A 342 -45.96 -10.27 0.03
N ASP A 343 -46.12 -11.44 0.63
CA ASP A 343 -45.07 -12.06 1.44
C ASP A 343 -44.10 -12.88 0.59
N THR A 344 -42.82 -12.77 0.97
CA THR A 344 -41.70 -13.38 0.28
C THR A 344 -40.63 -13.84 1.28
N ILE A 345 -39.50 -14.35 0.79
CA ILE A 345 -38.32 -14.62 1.63
C ILE A 345 -37.89 -13.35 2.38
N VAL A 346 -38.02 -12.18 1.76
CA VAL A 346 -37.67 -10.88 2.36
C VAL A 346 -38.48 -10.63 3.63
N SER A 347 -39.81 -10.81 3.59
CA SER A 347 -40.65 -10.60 4.77
C SER A 347 -40.45 -11.70 5.82
N GLN A 348 -40.00 -12.90 5.42
CA GLN A 348 -39.60 -13.94 6.37
C GLN A 348 -38.27 -13.64 7.06
N LEU A 349 -37.27 -13.13 6.34
CA LEU A 349 -35.99 -12.70 6.94
C LEU A 349 -36.20 -11.51 7.88
N ALA A 350 -37.01 -10.52 7.50
CA ALA A 350 -37.36 -9.40 8.37
C ALA A 350 -38.04 -9.87 9.68
N MET A 351 -38.84 -10.93 9.61
CA MET A 351 -39.44 -11.55 10.78
C MET A 351 -38.41 -12.27 11.65
N ALA A 352 -37.46 -12.99 11.04
CA ALA A 352 -36.34 -13.60 11.75
C ALA A 352 -35.48 -12.54 12.47
N ASP A 353 -35.13 -11.44 11.80
CA ASP A 353 -34.40 -10.31 12.38
C ASP A 353 -35.14 -9.70 13.58
N GLY A 354 -36.44 -9.43 13.44
CA GLY A 354 -37.24 -8.91 14.54
C GLY A 354 -37.30 -9.86 15.73
N CYS A 355 -37.30 -11.17 15.50
CA CYS A 355 -37.21 -12.16 16.56
C CYS A 355 -35.83 -12.15 17.24
N LEU A 356 -34.75 -12.09 16.46
CA LEU A 356 -33.37 -12.06 16.98
C LEU A 356 -33.08 -10.78 17.78
N LEU A 357 -33.59 -9.63 17.35
CA LEU A 357 -33.44 -8.36 18.10
C LEU A 357 -34.21 -8.38 19.42
N LYS A 358 -35.43 -8.92 19.41
CA LYS A 358 -36.29 -8.98 20.59
C LYS A 358 -35.66 -9.73 21.77
N GLU A 359 -34.99 -10.85 21.53
CA GLU A 359 -34.41 -11.65 22.62
C GLU A 359 -33.19 -10.96 23.27
N VAL A 360 -32.55 -10.02 22.58
CA VAL A 360 -31.46 -9.19 23.14
C VAL A 360 -31.93 -7.81 23.62
N GLY A 361 -33.24 -7.55 23.61
CA GLY A 361 -33.84 -6.32 24.12
C GLY A 361 -33.63 -5.09 23.23
N GLN A 362 -33.50 -5.28 21.91
CA GLN A 362 -33.35 -4.22 20.91
C GLN A 362 -34.62 -4.03 20.08
#